data_AF-A0A6N6S4T6-F1
#
_entry.id   AF-A0A6N6S4T6-F1
#
_cell.length_a   1.000
_cell.length_b   1.000
_cell.length_c   1.000
_cell.angle_alpha   90.00
_cell.angle_beta   90.00
_cell.angle_gamma   90.00
#
_symmetry.space_group_name_H-M   'P 1'
#
loop_
_entity.id
_entity.type
_entity.pdbx_description
1 polymer ?
#
loop_
_entity_poly.entity_id
_entity_poly.type
_entity_poly.pdbx_seq_one_letter_code
_entity_poly.pdbx_strand_id
1 'polypeptide(L)'
;FLAYVHNAKDFFSFKIETASSKWDTSTLQGKANAINDILSTAMKMPDIIKRNLLIKWIAEHMSIDEATLRIQLKKFNKHASFTDEKQTASQRLDASFTAERELLYLMLSCNELIPRVLEEIGLEEFNNRDLFKIAGKIVELYRKNTVVKEEDVLHMLDDVQLNKVLMDIITKKEFQHITNQDKRLEACIHFFKRRNSKKERHQAKEKMLKTIMASNNEEDLLVSLDEFHRKSKNIHIIKNKT
;
A
#
# COMPACT_ATOMS: atom_id res chain seq x y z
N PHE A 1 18.87 22.47 -42.44
CA PHE A 1 18.84 21.80 -41.12
C PHE A 1 18.01 22.60 -40.10
N LEU A 2 18.40 23.84 -39.73
CA LEU A 2 17.65 24.68 -38.79
C LEU A 2 16.19 24.99 -39.22
N ALA A 3 15.94 25.17 -40.53
CA ALA A 3 14.59 25.34 -41.07
C ALA A 3 13.68 24.09 -40.94
N TYR A 4 14.27 22.89 -40.85
CA TYR A 4 13.54 21.65 -40.61
C TYR A 4 13.26 21.42 -39.12
N VAL A 5 14.14 21.90 -38.24
CA VAL A 5 13.93 21.88 -36.78
C VAL A 5 12.84 22.88 -36.37
N HIS A 6 12.79 24.05 -37.01
CA HIS A 6 11.78 25.08 -36.71
C HIS A 6 10.37 24.74 -37.25
N ASN A 7 10.28 23.85 -38.24
CA ASN A 7 9.03 23.30 -38.79
C ASN A 7 8.67 21.92 -38.19
N ALA A 8 9.49 21.38 -37.30
CA ALA A 8 9.19 20.12 -36.64
C ALA A 8 8.00 20.34 -35.70
N LYS A 9 6.91 19.62 -35.94
CA LYS A 9 5.72 19.68 -35.07
C LYS A 9 6.11 19.27 -33.65
N ASP A 10 5.61 20.01 -32.66
CA ASP A 10 5.75 19.63 -31.26
C ASP A 10 5.26 18.18 -31.06
N PHE A 11 5.91 17.43 -30.18
CA PHE A 11 5.66 15.99 -29.99
C PHE A 11 4.18 15.70 -29.74
N PHE A 12 3.49 16.58 -28.99
CA PHE A 12 2.07 16.43 -28.71
C PHE A 12 1.18 16.82 -29.89
N SER A 13 1.58 17.79 -30.71
CA SER A 13 0.91 18.09 -31.99
C SER A 13 0.94 16.90 -32.94
N PHE A 14 2.10 16.24 -33.08
CA PHE A 14 2.23 15.01 -33.86
C PHE A 14 1.39 13.87 -33.27
N LYS A 15 1.37 13.73 -31.94
CA LYS A 15 0.60 12.69 -31.25
C LYS A 15 -0.91 12.91 -31.40
N ILE A 16 -1.39 14.15 -31.40
CA ILE A 16 -2.80 14.48 -31.67
C ILE A 16 -3.18 14.07 -33.09
N GLU A 17 -2.40 14.46 -34.09
CA GLU A 17 -2.68 14.11 -35.49
C GLU A 17 -2.66 12.59 -35.72
N THR A 18 -1.69 11.91 -35.12
CA THR A 18 -1.58 10.45 -35.21
C THR A 18 -2.76 9.76 -34.52
N ALA A 19 -3.19 10.23 -33.35
CA ALA A 19 -4.34 9.68 -32.65
C ALA A 19 -5.64 9.94 -33.43
N SER A 20 -5.81 11.14 -34.00
CA SER A 20 -6.98 11.49 -34.81
C SER A 20 -7.02 10.77 -36.16
N SER A 21 -5.88 10.37 -36.70
CA SER A 21 -5.81 9.55 -37.93
C SER A 21 -6.03 8.06 -37.63
N LYS A 22 -5.61 7.60 -36.45
CA LYS A 22 -5.74 6.20 -36.01
C LYS A 22 -7.17 5.87 -35.56
N TRP A 23 -7.88 6.83 -34.99
CA TRP A 23 -9.24 6.67 -34.50
C TRP A 23 -10.16 7.57 -35.31
N ASP A 24 -11.26 7.05 -35.85
CA ASP A 24 -12.20 7.87 -36.63
C ASP A 24 -12.88 8.93 -35.74
N THR A 25 -12.32 10.14 -35.72
CA THR A 25 -12.80 11.27 -34.90
C THR A 25 -14.14 11.82 -35.37
N SER A 26 -14.65 11.38 -36.52
CA SER A 26 -16.00 11.69 -37.00
C SER A 26 -17.07 10.96 -36.17
N THR A 27 -16.67 9.91 -35.46
CA THR A 27 -17.55 9.17 -34.53
C THR A 27 -17.27 9.59 -33.08
N LEU A 28 -18.31 9.64 -32.25
CA LEU A 28 -18.18 9.93 -30.81
C LEU A 28 -17.20 8.97 -30.12
N GLN A 29 -17.24 7.69 -30.49
CA GLN A 29 -16.38 6.64 -29.94
C GLN A 29 -14.92 6.80 -30.37
N GLY A 30 -14.66 7.11 -31.64
CA GLY A 30 -13.30 7.34 -32.12
C GLY A 30 -12.69 8.61 -31.53
N LYS A 31 -13.49 9.68 -31.37
CA LYS A 31 -13.05 10.89 -30.66
C LYS A 31 -12.67 10.57 -29.21
N ALA A 32 -13.49 9.80 -28.48
CA ALA A 32 -13.18 9.36 -27.12
C ALA A 32 -11.88 8.53 -27.03
N ASN A 33 -11.65 7.64 -27.98
CA ASN A 33 -10.44 6.80 -28.03
C ASN A 33 -9.17 7.60 -28.35
N ALA A 34 -9.25 8.56 -29.28
CA ALA A 34 -8.14 9.46 -29.59
C ALA A 34 -7.68 10.24 -28.34
N ILE A 35 -8.63 10.79 -27.59
CA ILE A 35 -8.36 11.53 -26.35
C ILE A 35 -7.68 10.64 -25.31
N ASN A 36 -8.17 9.41 -25.13
CA ASN A 36 -7.57 8.47 -24.18
C ASN A 36 -6.11 8.11 -24.54
N ASP A 37 -5.79 7.94 -25.82
CA ASP A 37 -4.43 7.65 -26.30
C ASP A 37 -3.48 8.83 -25.99
N ILE A 38 -3.91 10.07 -26.26
CA ILE A 38 -3.14 11.28 -25.99
C ILE A 38 -2.94 11.48 -24.48
N LEU A 39 -4.03 11.36 -23.69
CA LEU A 39 -3.98 11.51 -22.23
C LEU A 39 -3.06 10.48 -21.56
N SER A 40 -3.05 9.24 -22.04
CA SER A 40 -2.16 8.19 -21.51
C SER A 40 -0.68 8.55 -21.66
N THR A 41 -0.34 9.33 -22.70
CA THR A 41 1.01 9.81 -22.96
C THR A 41 1.33 11.04 -22.10
N ALA A 42 0.39 11.98 -21.99
CA ALA A 42 0.53 13.15 -21.13
C ALA A 42 0.71 12.78 -19.64
N MET A 43 0.07 11.69 -19.19
CA MET A 43 0.19 11.19 -17.81
C MET A 43 1.60 10.69 -17.44
N LYS A 44 2.42 10.29 -18.42
CA LYS A 44 3.81 9.85 -18.19
C LYS A 44 4.77 11.01 -17.92
N MET A 45 4.31 12.25 -18.06
CA MET A 45 5.11 13.44 -17.76
C MET A 45 5.27 13.63 -16.24
N PRO A 46 6.51 13.65 -15.71
CA PRO A 46 6.74 13.75 -14.26
C PRO A 46 6.51 15.17 -13.72
N ASP A 47 6.77 16.19 -14.54
CA ASP A 47 6.57 17.59 -14.16
C ASP A 47 5.07 17.95 -14.14
N ILE A 48 4.57 18.25 -12.94
CA ILE A 48 3.15 18.51 -12.68
C ILE A 48 2.69 19.81 -13.35
N ILE A 49 3.54 20.83 -13.40
CA ILE A 49 3.20 22.14 -13.98
C ILE A 49 3.09 22.00 -15.49
N LYS A 50 4.12 21.40 -16.13
CA LYS A 50 4.10 21.15 -17.58
C LYS A 50 2.95 20.23 -17.98
N ARG A 51 2.65 19.20 -17.18
CA ARG A 51 1.53 18.30 -17.42
C ARG A 51 0.18 19.03 -17.36
N ASN A 52 -0.02 19.93 -16.39
CA ASN A 52 -1.27 20.71 -16.29
C ASN A 52 -1.45 21.65 -17.49
N LEU A 53 -0.38 22.31 -17.93
CA LEU A 53 -0.40 23.17 -19.12
C LEU A 53 -0.73 22.37 -20.38
N LEU A 54 -0.13 21.19 -20.52
CA LEU A 54 -0.39 20.27 -21.62
C LEU A 54 -1.85 19.77 -21.62
N ILE A 55 -2.42 19.44 -20.46
CA ILE A 55 -3.82 19.02 -20.34
C ILE A 55 -4.76 20.13 -20.79
N LYS A 56 -4.50 21.38 -20.39
CA LYS A 56 -5.26 22.55 -20.83
C LYS A 56 -5.18 22.71 -22.35
N TRP A 57 -3.98 22.62 -22.91
CA TRP A 57 -3.75 22.70 -24.35
C TRP A 57 -4.48 21.60 -25.14
N ILE A 58 -4.49 20.36 -24.65
CA ILE A 58 -5.23 19.24 -25.27
C ILE A 58 -6.75 19.50 -25.25
N ALA A 59 -7.29 20.06 -24.16
CA ALA A 59 -8.71 20.37 -24.03
C ALA A 59 -9.15 21.40 -25.09
N GLU A 60 -8.35 22.46 -25.26
CA GLU A 60 -8.56 23.50 -26.27
C GLU A 60 -8.48 22.91 -27.69
N HIS A 61 -7.45 22.12 -28.00
CA HIS A 61 -7.26 21.54 -29.32
C HIS A 61 -8.32 20.51 -29.73
N MET A 62 -8.87 19.77 -28.78
CA MET A 62 -9.91 18.75 -29.04
C MET A 62 -11.34 19.31 -28.92
N SER A 63 -11.47 20.59 -28.56
CA SER A 63 -12.73 21.29 -28.28
C SER A 63 -13.57 20.56 -27.25
N ILE A 64 -12.96 20.29 -26.09
CA ILE A 64 -13.58 19.58 -24.96
C ILE A 64 -13.38 20.39 -23.71
N ASP A 65 -14.39 20.38 -22.84
CA ASP A 65 -14.31 21.02 -21.55
C ASP A 65 -13.18 20.42 -20.68
N GLU A 66 -12.34 21.31 -20.13
CA GLU A 66 -11.19 20.92 -19.32
C GLU A 66 -11.62 20.16 -18.07
N ALA A 67 -12.75 20.51 -17.45
CA ALA A 67 -13.23 19.83 -16.26
C ALA A 67 -13.62 18.37 -16.57
N THR A 68 -14.23 18.14 -17.74
CA THR A 68 -14.55 16.80 -18.26
C THR A 68 -13.27 15.97 -18.47
N LEU A 69 -12.23 16.57 -19.05
CA LEU A 69 -10.93 15.93 -19.24
C LEU A 69 -10.27 15.58 -17.90
N ARG A 70 -10.34 16.48 -16.91
CA ARG A 70 -9.84 16.26 -15.53
C ARG A 70 -10.60 15.14 -14.81
N ILE A 71 -11.91 14.98 -15.03
CA ILE A 71 -12.68 13.86 -14.50
C ILE A 71 -12.21 12.54 -15.12
N GLN A 72 -11.94 12.53 -16.43
CA GLN A 72 -11.41 11.36 -17.13
C GLN A 72 -9.99 11.00 -16.68
N LEU A 73 -9.14 11.99 -16.41
CA LEU A 73 -7.81 11.82 -15.82
C LEU A 73 -7.87 11.17 -14.42
N LYS A 74 -8.89 11.48 -13.60
CA LYS A 74 -9.11 10.77 -12.33
C LYS A 74 -9.38 9.27 -12.54
N LYS A 75 -9.95 8.86 -13.69
CA LYS A 75 -10.11 7.45 -14.06
C LYS A 75 -8.77 6.80 -14.43
N PHE A 76 -7.85 7.52 -15.08
CA PHE A 76 -6.48 7.04 -15.32
C PHE A 76 -5.70 6.90 -14.02
N ASN A 77 -5.84 7.83 -13.07
CA ASN A 77 -5.28 7.66 -11.73
C ASN A 77 -5.94 6.50 -10.97
N LYS A 78 -7.24 6.26 -11.14
CA LYS A 78 -7.90 5.05 -10.62
C LYS A 78 -7.44 3.77 -11.31
N HIS A 79 -7.12 3.76 -12.60
CA HIS A 79 -6.54 2.61 -13.26
C HIS A 79 -5.06 2.38 -12.92
N ALA A 80 -4.31 3.44 -12.59
CA ALA A 80 -3.06 3.31 -11.86
C ALA A 80 -3.30 2.73 -10.45
N SER A 81 -4.42 3.06 -9.80
CA SER A 81 -4.85 2.44 -8.53
C SER A 81 -5.30 0.98 -8.67
N PHE A 82 -5.74 0.53 -9.86
CA PHE A 82 -6.10 -0.86 -10.14
C PHE A 82 -4.91 -1.71 -10.62
N THR A 83 -3.85 -1.08 -11.15
CA THR A 83 -2.55 -1.75 -11.29
C THR A 83 -1.81 -1.82 -9.94
N ASP A 84 -2.12 -0.90 -9.04
CA ASP A 84 -1.76 -0.99 -7.63
C ASP A 84 -2.46 -2.15 -6.91
N GLU A 85 -3.58 -2.71 -7.36
CA GLU A 85 -4.16 -3.88 -6.66
C GLU A 85 -3.37 -5.18 -6.90
N LYS A 86 -2.66 -5.32 -8.03
CA LYS A 86 -1.71 -6.42 -8.24
C LYS A 86 -0.32 -6.14 -7.64
N GLN A 87 0.12 -4.88 -7.61
CA GLN A 87 1.35 -4.52 -6.90
C GLN A 87 1.18 -4.49 -5.37
N THR A 88 -0.01 -4.17 -4.85
CA THR A 88 -0.24 -4.08 -3.40
C THR A 88 -0.38 -5.43 -2.71
N ALA A 89 -0.73 -6.54 -3.37
CA ALA A 89 -0.63 -7.83 -2.71
C ALA A 89 0.84 -8.19 -2.46
N SER A 90 1.68 -8.11 -3.49
CA SER A 90 3.12 -8.40 -3.38
C SER A 90 3.84 -7.38 -2.48
N GLN A 91 3.63 -6.08 -2.68
CA GLN A 91 4.24 -5.03 -1.85
C GLN A 91 3.67 -4.96 -0.42
N ARG A 92 2.39 -5.31 -0.18
CA ARG A 92 1.89 -5.44 1.21
C ARG A 92 2.43 -6.69 1.87
N LEU A 93 2.55 -7.79 1.15
CA LEU A 93 3.24 -8.98 1.65
C LEU A 93 4.69 -8.62 1.98
N ASP A 94 5.35 -7.85 1.13
CA ASP A 94 6.74 -7.40 1.33
C ASP A 94 6.88 -6.40 2.50
N ALA A 95 6.00 -5.40 2.61
CA ALA A 95 5.99 -4.45 3.74
C ALA A 95 5.61 -5.12 5.06
N SER A 96 4.65 -6.05 5.04
CA SER A 96 4.25 -6.84 6.19
C SER A 96 5.37 -7.77 6.64
N PHE A 97 6.01 -8.45 5.69
CA PHE A 97 7.14 -9.32 5.94
C PHE A 97 8.33 -8.52 6.48
N THR A 98 8.60 -7.34 5.93
CA THR A 98 9.66 -6.44 6.40
C THR A 98 9.40 -5.97 7.83
N ALA A 99 8.18 -5.52 8.13
CA ALA A 99 7.81 -5.09 9.48
C ALA A 99 7.84 -6.24 10.51
N GLU A 100 7.40 -7.45 10.13
CA GLU A 100 7.48 -8.64 10.98
C GLU A 100 8.94 -9.08 11.22
N ARG A 101 9.81 -8.99 10.21
CA ARG A 101 11.25 -9.26 10.36
C ARG A 101 11.94 -8.24 11.25
N GLU A 102 11.63 -6.97 11.06
CA GLU A 102 12.14 -5.88 11.88
C GLU A 102 11.75 -6.05 13.34
N LEU A 103 10.50 -6.45 13.60
CA LEU A 103 10.03 -6.74 14.95
C LEU A 103 10.81 -7.88 15.60
N LEU A 104 11.05 -8.98 14.87
CA LEU A 104 11.88 -10.09 15.37
C LEU A 104 13.32 -9.67 15.65
N TYR A 105 13.90 -8.87 14.77
CA TYR A 105 15.24 -8.32 14.98
C TYR A 105 15.30 -7.47 16.25
N LEU A 106 14.30 -6.61 16.48
CA LEU A 106 14.23 -5.78 17.69
C LEU A 106 14.07 -6.63 18.96
N MET A 107 13.28 -7.70 18.92
CA MET A 107 13.13 -8.62 20.05
C MET A 107 14.45 -9.33 20.41
N LEU A 108 15.22 -9.73 19.40
CA LEU A 108 16.53 -10.39 19.60
C LEU A 108 17.61 -9.39 20.05
N SER A 109 17.65 -8.21 19.43
CA SER A 109 18.67 -7.19 19.72
C SER A 109 18.43 -6.46 21.04
N CYS A 110 17.17 -6.35 21.46
CA CYS A 110 16.73 -5.58 22.64
C CYS A 110 15.68 -6.36 23.41
N ASN A 111 16.11 -7.27 24.27
CA ASN A 111 15.17 -8.10 25.03
C ASN A 111 14.25 -7.25 25.94
N GLU A 112 14.68 -6.06 26.36
CA GLU A 112 13.88 -5.10 27.14
C GLU A 112 12.60 -4.65 26.41
N LEU A 113 12.57 -4.73 25.08
CA LEU A 113 11.40 -4.35 24.27
C LEU A 113 10.39 -5.48 24.12
N ILE A 114 10.76 -6.74 24.44
CA ILE A 114 9.89 -7.91 24.28
C ILE A 114 8.55 -7.77 25.04
N PRO A 115 8.52 -7.32 26.31
CA PRO A 115 7.26 -7.11 27.03
C PRO A 115 6.32 -6.13 26.32
N ARG A 116 6.86 -5.03 25.81
CA ARG A 116 6.08 -4.00 25.12
C ARG A 116 5.54 -4.51 23.77
N VAL A 117 6.31 -5.31 23.04
CA VAL A 117 5.85 -5.99 21.82
C VAL A 117 4.67 -6.92 22.11
N LEU A 118 4.76 -7.69 23.19
CA LEU A 118 3.70 -8.63 23.60
C LEU A 118 2.42 -7.91 24.02
N GLU A 119 2.52 -6.76 24.70
CA GLU A 119 1.38 -5.97 25.15
C GLU A 119 0.69 -5.22 24.00
N GLU A 120 1.47 -4.58 23.11
CA GLU A 120 0.90 -3.68 22.10
C GLU A 120 0.57 -4.33 20.75
N ILE A 121 1.25 -5.43 20.38
CA ILE A 121 1.09 -6.10 19.08
C ILE A 121 0.53 -7.52 19.26
N GLY A 122 1.12 -8.31 20.15
CA GLY A 122 0.79 -9.72 20.30
C GLY A 122 1.33 -10.61 19.16
N LEU A 123 1.44 -11.91 19.42
CA LEU A 123 1.99 -12.86 18.43
C LEU A 123 0.99 -13.21 17.33
N GLU A 124 -0.30 -13.02 17.58
CA GLU A 124 -1.39 -13.37 16.66
C GLU A 124 -1.43 -12.49 15.41
N GLU A 125 -0.72 -11.35 15.43
CA GLU A 125 -0.68 -10.38 14.35
C GLU A 125 0.33 -10.73 13.24
N PHE A 126 1.17 -11.75 13.44
CA PHE A 126 2.09 -12.23 12.40
C PHE A 126 1.30 -12.94 11.28
N ASN A 127 1.46 -12.47 10.04
CA ASN A 127 0.90 -13.16 8.87
C ASN A 127 1.81 -14.30 8.41
N ASN A 128 3.13 -14.14 8.55
CA ASN A 128 4.07 -15.15 8.10
C ASN A 128 4.22 -16.26 9.15
N ARG A 129 3.93 -17.50 8.73
CA ARG A 129 3.98 -18.68 9.62
C ARG A 129 5.36 -18.96 10.17
N ASP A 130 6.41 -18.72 9.40
CA ASP A 130 7.79 -18.97 9.81
C ASP A 130 8.24 -17.92 10.83
N LEU A 131 7.92 -16.65 10.56
CA LEU A 131 8.19 -15.56 11.50
C LEU A 131 7.39 -15.73 12.81
N PHE A 132 6.14 -16.18 12.73
CA PHE A 132 5.33 -16.51 13.90
C PHE A 132 5.96 -17.61 14.76
N LYS A 133 6.44 -18.71 14.14
CA LYS A 133 7.11 -19.79 14.86
C LYS A 133 8.38 -19.30 15.55
N ILE A 134 9.20 -18.50 14.86
CA ILE A 134 10.42 -17.91 15.42
C ILE A 134 10.06 -16.98 16.58
N ALA A 135 9.06 -16.11 16.42
CA ALA A 135 8.56 -15.22 17.48
C ALA A 135 8.14 -16.02 18.72
N GLY A 136 7.40 -17.10 18.52
CA GLY A 136 6.96 -18.01 19.59
C GLY A 136 8.14 -18.58 20.37
N LYS A 137 9.22 -18.98 19.69
CA LYS A 137 10.44 -19.50 20.33
C LYS A 137 11.21 -18.43 21.09
N ILE A 138 11.31 -17.22 20.54
CA ILE A 138 11.92 -16.08 21.25
C ILE A 138 11.16 -15.79 22.55
N VAL A 139 9.83 -15.76 22.50
CA VAL A 139 9.01 -15.49 23.69
C VAL A 139 9.06 -16.65 24.69
N GLU A 140 9.11 -17.89 24.21
CA GLU A 140 9.28 -19.08 25.05
C GLU A 140 10.61 -19.02 25.83
N LEU A 141 11.71 -18.65 25.15
CA LEU A 141 13.02 -18.47 25.77
C LEU A 141 13.05 -17.27 26.73
N TYR A 142 12.44 -16.15 26.35
CA TYR A 142 12.36 -14.96 27.19
C TYR A 142 11.65 -15.24 28.50
N ARG A 143 10.56 -16.02 28.46
CA ARG A 143 9.82 -16.43 29.67
C ARG A 143 10.63 -17.35 30.59
N LYS A 144 11.58 -18.12 30.04
CA LYS A 144 12.42 -19.04 30.81
C LYS A 144 13.65 -18.37 31.41
N ASN A 145 14.37 -17.57 30.61
CA ASN A 145 15.70 -17.09 30.95
C ASN A 145 15.82 -15.55 31.05
N THR A 146 14.74 -14.81 30.77
CA THR A 146 14.67 -13.32 30.76
C THR A 146 15.58 -12.63 29.73
N VAL A 147 16.63 -13.30 29.28
CA VAL A 147 17.54 -12.88 28.21
C VAL A 147 17.47 -13.92 27.12
N VAL A 148 17.35 -13.47 25.87
CA VAL A 148 17.28 -14.33 24.69
C VAL A 148 18.45 -14.00 23.79
N LYS A 149 19.35 -14.97 23.61
CA LYS A 149 20.43 -14.88 22.63
C LYS A 149 20.02 -15.57 21.33
N GLU A 150 20.59 -15.08 20.24
CA GLU A 150 20.36 -15.63 18.89
C GLU A 150 20.74 -17.11 18.80
N GLU A 151 21.84 -17.50 19.44
CA GLU A 151 22.34 -18.87 19.52
C GLU A 151 21.32 -19.81 20.19
N ASP A 152 20.72 -19.37 21.29
CA ASP A 152 19.73 -20.15 22.04
C ASP A 152 18.46 -20.40 21.19
N VAL A 153 18.05 -19.41 20.41
CA VAL A 153 16.91 -19.53 19.50
C VAL A 153 17.23 -20.48 18.36
N LEU A 154 18.44 -20.40 17.79
CA LEU A 154 18.91 -21.29 16.72
C LEU A 154 18.96 -22.75 17.18
N HIS A 155 19.45 -23.01 18.39
CA HIS A 155 19.49 -24.36 18.97
C HIS A 155 18.10 -24.92 19.27
N MET A 156 17.12 -24.07 19.54
CA MET A 156 15.75 -24.49 19.81
C MET A 156 14.91 -24.71 18.54
N LEU A 157 15.39 -24.20 17.40
CA LEU A 157 14.76 -24.37 16.10
C LEU A 157 15.29 -25.65 15.44
N ASP A 158 14.57 -26.76 15.59
CA ASP A 158 14.86 -28.04 14.92
C ASP A 158 14.49 -28.04 13.41
N ASP A 159 14.40 -26.87 12.78
CA ASP A 159 14.01 -26.71 11.37
C ASP A 159 15.06 -25.89 10.62
N VAL A 160 15.71 -26.53 9.64
CA VAL A 160 16.75 -25.94 8.80
C VAL A 160 16.26 -24.71 8.04
N GLN A 161 14.99 -24.68 7.62
CA GLN A 161 14.41 -23.53 6.92
C GLN A 161 14.19 -22.35 7.87
N LEU A 162 13.68 -22.59 9.08
CA LEU A 162 13.50 -21.54 10.08
C LEU A 162 14.85 -20.95 10.51
N ASN A 163 15.87 -21.81 10.67
CA ASN A 163 17.24 -21.37 10.96
C ASN A 163 17.80 -20.47 9.86
N LYS A 164 17.56 -20.81 8.59
CA LYS A 164 17.95 -19.97 7.46
C LYS A 164 17.24 -18.61 7.50
N VAL A 165 15.95 -18.58 7.80
CA VAL A 165 15.17 -17.33 7.90
C VAL A 165 15.66 -16.47 9.06
N LEU A 166 15.92 -17.07 10.23
CA LEU A 166 16.48 -16.39 11.39
C LEU A 166 17.85 -15.77 11.08
N MET A 167 18.75 -16.55 10.46
CA MET A 167 20.07 -16.06 10.05
C MET A 167 19.98 -14.93 9.02
N ASP A 168 19.05 -15.01 8.07
CA ASP A 168 18.80 -13.92 7.11
C ASP A 168 18.31 -12.66 7.80
N ILE A 169 17.52 -12.75 8.88
CA ILE A 169 17.09 -11.60 9.67
C ILE A 169 18.27 -10.95 10.40
N ILE A 170 19.08 -11.74 11.09
CA ILE A 170 20.22 -11.25 11.89
C ILE A 170 21.29 -10.62 10.99
N THR A 171 21.56 -11.22 9.84
CA THR A 171 22.66 -10.83 8.95
C THR A 171 22.29 -9.66 8.02
N LYS A 172 21.01 -9.25 7.97
CA LYS A 172 20.58 -8.22 7.01
C LYS A 172 21.06 -6.83 7.43
N LYS A 173 21.86 -6.22 6.56
CA LYS A 173 22.44 -4.87 6.74
C LYS A 173 21.41 -3.78 7.00
N GLU A 174 20.18 -3.93 6.51
CA GLU A 174 19.07 -2.98 6.74
C GLU A 174 18.71 -2.81 8.21
N PHE A 175 19.07 -3.79 9.05
CA PHE A 175 18.80 -3.77 10.48
C PHE A 175 20.04 -3.45 11.31
N GLN A 176 21.23 -3.55 10.71
CA GLN A 176 22.52 -3.29 11.33
C GLN A 176 22.85 -1.78 11.19
N HIS A 177 23.43 -1.17 12.23
CA HIS A 177 23.83 0.26 12.28
C HIS A 177 22.74 1.34 12.40
N ILE A 178 21.63 1.08 13.10
CA ILE A 178 20.60 2.11 13.32
C ILE A 178 20.48 2.48 14.79
N THR A 179 20.77 3.74 15.10
CA THR A 179 20.52 4.38 16.38
C THR A 179 19.01 4.64 16.52
N ASN A 180 18.42 4.32 17.69
CA ASN A 180 17.02 4.54 18.09
C ASN A 180 16.04 3.36 17.86
N GLN A 181 16.23 2.30 18.65
CA GLN A 181 15.39 1.08 18.65
C GLN A 181 13.94 1.37 19.07
N ASP A 182 13.71 2.29 20.01
CA ASP A 182 12.36 2.71 20.44
C ASP A 182 11.53 3.32 19.31
N LYS A 183 12.11 4.23 18.51
CA LYS A 183 11.40 4.82 17.36
C LYS A 183 11.02 3.77 16.31
N ARG A 184 11.86 2.75 16.12
CA ARG A 184 11.58 1.64 15.20
C ARG A 184 10.46 0.76 15.73
N LEU A 185 10.49 0.43 17.02
CA LEU A 185 9.38 -0.27 17.66
C LEU A 185 8.08 0.51 17.51
N GLU A 186 8.10 1.83 17.72
CA GLU A 186 6.91 2.67 17.53
C GLU A 186 6.39 2.64 16.09
N ALA A 187 7.30 2.66 15.11
CA ALA A 187 6.94 2.53 13.70
C ALA A 187 6.30 1.15 13.39
N CYS A 188 6.84 0.07 13.96
CA CYS A 188 6.25 -1.26 13.89
C CYS A 188 4.86 -1.28 14.53
N ILE A 189 4.72 -0.80 15.77
CA ILE A 189 3.43 -0.72 16.49
C ILE A 189 2.39 0.03 15.65
N HIS A 190 2.75 1.19 15.11
CA HIS A 190 1.86 1.97 14.27
C HIS A 190 1.47 1.22 12.99
N PHE A 191 2.41 0.51 12.36
CA PHE A 191 2.14 -0.33 11.20
C PHE A 191 1.13 -1.45 11.52
N PHE A 192 1.36 -2.21 12.60
CA PHE A 192 0.46 -3.29 13.03
C PHE A 192 -0.92 -2.76 13.42
N LYS A 193 -1.01 -1.68 14.21
CA LYS A 193 -2.29 -1.03 14.55
C LYS A 193 -3.05 -0.60 13.30
N ARG A 194 -2.38 0.06 12.36
CA ARG A 194 -2.99 0.49 11.08
C ARG A 194 -3.46 -0.70 10.25
N ARG A 195 -2.71 -1.79 10.23
CA ARG A 195 -3.06 -3.02 9.52
C ARG A 195 -4.29 -3.69 10.16
N ASN A 196 -4.30 -3.84 11.48
CA ASN A 196 -5.43 -4.45 12.18
C ASN A 196 -6.71 -3.61 12.03
N SER A 197 -6.64 -2.27 12.18
CA SER A 197 -7.82 -1.42 11.96
C SER A 197 -8.39 -1.52 10.53
N LYS A 198 -7.54 -1.72 9.51
CA LYS A 198 -8.01 -1.96 8.14
C LYS A 198 -8.72 -3.32 8.03
N LYS A 199 -8.18 -4.37 8.66
CA LYS A 199 -8.77 -5.72 8.70
C LYS A 199 -10.13 -5.68 9.39
N GLU A 200 -10.22 -5.04 10.55
CA GLU A 200 -11.47 -4.87 11.30
C GLU A 200 -12.54 -4.10 10.51
N ARG A 201 -12.16 -3.03 9.82
CA ARG A 201 -13.09 -2.28 8.96
C ARG A 201 -13.58 -3.12 7.78
N HIS A 202 -12.69 -3.90 7.17
CA HIS A 202 -13.08 -4.80 6.09
C HIS A 202 -14.07 -5.85 6.57
N GLN A 203 -13.77 -6.50 7.70
CA GLN A 203 -14.68 -7.47 8.33
C GLN A 203 -16.01 -6.84 8.75
N ALA A 204 -16.00 -5.62 9.30
CA ALA A 204 -17.22 -4.89 9.65
C ALA A 204 -18.06 -4.57 8.40
N LYS A 205 -17.43 -4.17 7.30
CA LYS A 205 -18.10 -3.94 6.02
C LYS A 205 -18.70 -5.23 5.46
N GLU A 206 -17.96 -6.35 5.51
CA GLU A 206 -18.46 -7.64 5.04
C GLU A 206 -19.62 -8.15 5.90
N LYS A 207 -19.54 -8.02 7.22
CA LYS A 207 -20.65 -8.34 8.14
C LYS A 207 -21.88 -7.50 7.82
N MET A 208 -21.72 -6.19 7.68
CA MET A 208 -22.80 -5.28 7.29
C MET A 208 -23.44 -5.69 5.96
N LEU A 209 -22.65 -5.98 4.93
CA LEU A 209 -23.17 -6.44 3.63
C LEU A 209 -23.93 -7.76 3.73
N LYS A 210 -23.45 -8.71 4.55
CA LYS A 210 -24.14 -9.97 4.80
C LYS A 210 -25.44 -9.78 5.56
N THR A 211 -25.48 -8.90 6.56
CA THR A 211 -26.72 -8.56 7.29
C THR A 211 -27.74 -7.88 6.38
N ILE A 212 -27.30 -6.97 5.50
CA ILE A 212 -28.17 -6.35 4.49
C ILE A 212 -28.75 -7.37 3.51
N MET A 213 -27.99 -8.40 3.15
CA MET A 213 -28.44 -9.45 2.25
C MET A 213 -29.31 -10.51 2.94
N ALA A 214 -29.21 -10.66 4.26
CA ALA A 214 -29.88 -11.71 5.04
C ALA A 214 -31.12 -11.22 5.83
N SER A 215 -31.20 -9.93 6.16
CA SER A 215 -32.21 -9.39 7.08
C SER A 215 -33.05 -8.30 6.42
N ASN A 216 -34.38 -8.38 6.61
CA ASN A 216 -35.34 -7.31 6.29
C ASN A 216 -35.65 -6.45 7.54
N ASN A 217 -34.78 -6.51 8.56
CA ASN A 217 -35.00 -5.93 9.88
C ASN A 217 -34.13 -4.67 10.04
N GLU A 218 -34.77 -3.50 10.15
CA GLU A 218 -34.10 -2.18 10.18
C GLU A 218 -33.18 -2.01 11.40
N GLU A 219 -33.50 -2.67 12.51
CA GLU A 219 -32.79 -2.52 13.80
C GLU A 219 -31.39 -3.17 13.77
N ASP A 220 -31.27 -4.35 13.16
CA ASP A 220 -29.97 -5.03 12.94
C ASP A 220 -29.06 -4.26 11.97
N LEU A 221 -29.69 -3.55 11.04
CA LEU A 221 -29.06 -2.71 10.03
C LEU A 221 -28.45 -1.45 10.66
N LEU A 222 -29.18 -0.79 11.56
CA LEU A 222 -28.72 0.38 12.31
C LEU A 222 -27.56 0.06 13.25
N VAL A 223 -27.63 -1.07 13.98
CA VAL A 223 -26.53 -1.53 14.85
C VAL A 223 -25.26 -1.81 14.03
N SER A 224 -25.40 -2.46 12.88
CA SER A 224 -24.27 -2.75 11.99
C SER A 224 -23.65 -1.48 11.39
N LEU A 225 -24.48 -0.46 11.09
CA LEU A 225 -24.04 0.81 10.54
C LEU A 225 -23.26 1.65 11.58
N ASP A 226 -23.73 1.68 12.82
CA ASP A 226 -23.05 2.37 13.92
C ASP A 226 -21.68 1.72 14.22
N GLU A 227 -21.61 0.39 14.23
CA GLU A 227 -20.34 -0.33 14.43
C GLU A 227 -19.32 0.00 13.32
N PHE A 228 -19.77 0.07 12.07
CA PHE A 228 -18.94 0.45 10.93
C PHE A 228 -18.46 1.92 11.02
N HIS A 229 -19.34 2.85 11.41
CA HIS A 229 -18.98 4.26 11.59
C HIS A 229 -17.97 4.45 12.72
N ARG A 230 -18.17 3.78 13.86
CA ARG A 230 -17.24 3.81 14.99
C ARG A 230 -15.85 3.31 14.60
N LYS A 231 -15.78 2.14 13.94
CA LYS A 231 -14.50 1.57 13.45
C LYS A 231 -13.86 2.43 12.37
N SER A 232 -14.65 3.10 11.52
CA SER A 232 -14.14 4.01 10.49
C SER A 232 -13.57 5.31 11.08
N LYS A 233 -14.17 5.84 12.15
CA LYS A 233 -13.68 7.03 12.86
C LYS A 233 -12.32 6.81 13.52
N ASN A 234 -12.08 5.63 14.10
CA ASN A 234 -10.80 5.27 14.71
C ASN A 234 -9.63 5.33 13.72
N ILE A 235 -9.85 4.96 12.44
CA ILE A 235 -8.80 5.05 11.41
C ILE A 235 -8.40 6.50 11.10
N HIS A 236 -9.37 7.44 11.11
CA HIS A 236 -9.07 8.86 10.91
C HIS A 236 -8.24 9.44 12.05
N ILE A 237 -8.50 9.01 13.28
CA ILE A 237 -7.74 9.43 14.46
C ILE A 237 -6.30 8.89 14.40
N ILE A 238 -6.11 7.63 13.99
CA ILE A 238 -4.77 7.03 13.83
C ILE A 238 -3.98 7.73 12.71
N LYS A 239 -4.66 8.13 11.61
CA LYS A 239 -4.01 8.82 10.48
C LYS A 239 -3.58 10.27 10.81
N ASN A 240 -4.21 10.91 11.79
CA ASN A 240 -3.92 12.30 12.18
C ASN A 240 -2.90 12.42 13.33
N LYS A 241 -2.43 11.32 13.91
CA LYS A 241 -1.36 11.29 14.91
C LYS A 241 0.04 11.06 14.30
N THR A 242 0.14 11.04 12.97
CA THR A 242 1.40 11.00 12.20
C THR A 242 1.82 12.42 11.85
#